data_AF-A0A258KDY2-F1
#
_entry.id   AF-A0A258KDY2-F1
#
_cell.length_a   1.000
_cell.length_b   1.000
_cell.length_c   1.000
_cell.angle_alpha   90.00
_cell.angle_beta   90.00
_cell.angle_gamma   90.00
#
_symmetry.space_group_name_H-M   'P 1'
#
loop_
_entity.id
_entity.type
_entity.pdbx_description
1 polymer ?
#
loop_
_entity_poly.entity_id
_entity_poly.type
_entity_poly.pdbx_seq_one_letter_code
_entity_poly.pdbx_strand_id
1 'polypeptide(L)'
;VSIRQVSSTRGATPDAKLARAQRLLDEGDVESAIRALDTLPDPARIVLAPWLASAERRVEVDRHVTAIRADALAGLAQVSRAAP
;
A
#
# COMPACT_ATOMS: atom_id res chain seq x y z
N VAL A 1 -27.65 -19.31 9.28
CA VAL A 1 -27.42 -18.11 10.10
C VAL A 1 -25.91 -17.90 10.18
N SER A 2 -25.37 -16.86 9.53
CA SER A 2 -23.93 -16.57 9.56
C SER A 2 -23.63 -15.70 10.78
N ILE A 3 -22.83 -16.22 11.72
CA ILE A 3 -22.40 -15.46 12.89
C ILE A 3 -21.24 -14.58 12.45
N ARG A 4 -21.49 -13.27 12.28
CA ARG A 4 -20.43 -12.26 12.24
C ARG A 4 -19.78 -12.24 13.63
N GLN A 5 -18.58 -12.79 13.75
CA GLN A 5 -17.73 -12.53 14.91
C GLN A 5 -17.40 -11.03 14.91
N VAL A 6 -18.03 -10.30 15.81
CA VAL A 6 -17.75 -8.89 16.09
C VAL A 6 -16.69 -8.85 17.20
N SER A 7 -15.53 -9.45 16.96
CA SER A 7 -14.39 -9.39 17.88
C SER A 7 -13.74 -8.00 17.76
N SER A 8 -14.24 -7.06 18.58
CA SER A 8 -13.62 -5.79 18.95
C SER A 8 -12.64 -5.18 17.93
N THR A 9 -13.17 -4.36 17.02
CA THR A 9 -12.39 -3.43 16.17
C THR A 9 -11.71 -2.30 16.95
N ARG A 10 -11.70 -2.36 18.29
CA ARG A 10 -10.99 -1.45 19.20
C ARG A 10 -9.81 -2.18 19.82
N GLY A 11 -8.58 -1.81 19.45
CA GLY A 11 -7.34 -2.29 20.07
C GLY A 11 -6.29 -2.86 19.09
N ALA A 12 -5.20 -3.41 19.62
CA ALA A 12 -4.08 -4.00 18.86
C ALA A 12 -4.35 -5.44 18.37
N THR A 13 -5.61 -5.84 18.25
CA THR A 13 -6.01 -7.18 17.82
C THR A 13 -5.63 -7.42 16.35
N PRO A 14 -5.41 -8.68 15.94
CA PRO A 14 -5.16 -9.00 14.52
C PRO A 14 -6.24 -8.46 13.58
N ASP A 15 -7.52 -8.56 13.96
CA ASP A 15 -8.64 -8.04 13.18
C ASP A 15 -8.59 -6.52 13.00
N ALA A 16 -8.23 -5.78 14.06
CA ALA A 16 -8.09 -4.33 13.98
C ALA A 16 -6.91 -3.90 13.09
N LYS A 17 -5.82 -4.68 13.07
CA LYS A 17 -4.68 -4.46 12.17
C LYS A 17 -5.08 -4.72 10.72
N LEU A 18 -5.82 -5.79 10.44
CA LEU A 18 -6.37 -6.08 9.12
C LEU A 18 -7.35 -4.99 8.66
N ALA A 19 -8.25 -4.54 9.52
CA ALA A 19 -9.18 -3.45 9.20
C ALA A 19 -8.45 -2.13 8.89
N ARG A 20 -7.37 -1.83 9.64
CA ARG A 20 -6.51 -0.67 9.36
C ARG A 20 -5.81 -0.81 8.01
N ALA A 21 -5.24 -1.97 7.71
CA ALA A 21 -4.58 -2.23 6.45
C ALA A 21 -5.56 -2.10 5.27
N GLN A 22 -6.78 -2.63 5.40
CA GLN A 22 -7.81 -2.49 4.37
C GLN A 22 -8.14 -1.02 4.08
N ARG A 23 -8.36 -0.22 5.13
CA ARG A 23 -8.63 1.22 4.95
C ARG A 23 -7.49 1.93 4.21
N LEU A 24 -6.23 1.62 4.53
CA LEU A 24 -5.07 2.20 3.87
C LEU A 24 -5.00 1.79 2.39
N LEU A 25 -5.33 0.54 2.07
CA LEU A 25 -5.45 0.07 0.69
C LEU A 25 -6.56 0.79 -0.08
N ASP A 26 -7.71 1.03 0.56
CA ASP A 26 -8.83 1.77 -0.04
C ASP A 26 -8.46 3.24 -0.33
N GLU A 27 -7.60 3.83 0.50
CA GLU A 27 -7.02 5.16 0.32
C GLU A 27 -5.88 5.19 -0.71
N GLY A 28 -5.44 4.03 -1.21
CA GLY A 28 -4.31 3.88 -2.13
C GLY A 28 -2.93 3.91 -1.47
N ASP A 29 -2.86 4.00 -0.14
CA ASP A 29 -1.62 3.96 0.64
C ASP A 29 -1.17 2.50 0.88
N VAL A 30 -0.67 1.88 -0.18
CA VAL A 30 -0.20 0.49 -0.17
C VAL A 30 1.01 0.30 0.75
N GLU A 31 1.91 1.28 0.83
CA GLU A 31 3.12 1.20 1.65
C GLU A 31 2.79 1.20 3.15
N SER A 32 1.89 2.08 3.60
CA SER A 32 1.43 2.05 4.99
C SER A 32 0.60 0.81 5.31
N ALA A 33 -0.15 0.28 4.34
CA ALA A 33 -0.89 -0.97 4.51
C ALA A 33 0.06 -2.16 4.77
N ILE A 34 1.14 -2.29 3.99
CA ILE A 34 2.18 -3.32 4.19
C ILE A 34 2.77 -3.21 5.60
N ARG A 35 3.20 -2.01 6.01
CA ARG A 35 3.75 -1.76 7.36
C ARG A 35 2.78 -2.10 8.49
N ALA A 36 1.47 -1.91 8.28
CA ALA A 36 0.47 -2.28 9.27
C ALA A 36 0.39 -3.82 9.45
N LEU A 37 0.55 -4.57 8.36
CA LEU A 37 0.48 -6.03 8.33
C LEU A 37 1.72 -6.72 8.91
N ASP A 38 2.89 -6.07 8.89
CA ASP A 38 4.12 -6.60 9.51
C ASP A 38 3.95 -6.89 11.02
N THR A 39 3.03 -6.17 11.67
CA THR A 39 2.75 -6.35 13.09
C THR A 39 1.84 -7.54 13.41
N LEU A 40 1.39 -8.29 12.39
CA LEU A 40 0.55 -9.47 12.58
C LEU A 40 1.35 -10.67 13.10
N PRO A 41 0.70 -11.59 13.84
CA PRO A 41 1.30 -12.86 14.23
C PRO A 41 1.80 -13.68 13.03
N ASP A 42 2.83 -14.51 13.24
CA ASP A 42 3.48 -15.32 12.18
C ASP A 42 2.49 -16.13 11.32
N PRO A 43 1.47 -16.82 11.88
CA PRO A 43 0.54 -17.60 11.05
C PRO A 43 -0.18 -16.76 10.00
N ALA A 44 -0.55 -15.53 10.34
CA ALA A 44 -1.20 -14.61 9.41
C ALA A 44 -0.23 -14.10 8.34
N ARG A 45 1.02 -13.78 8.71
CA ARG A 45 2.02 -13.34 7.74
C ARG A 45 2.39 -14.42 6.73
N ILE A 46 2.43 -15.70 7.14
CA ILE A 46 2.70 -16.83 6.24
C ILE A 46 1.65 -16.89 5.13
N VAL A 47 0.36 -16.76 5.48
CA VAL A 47 -0.74 -16.77 4.50
C VAL A 47 -0.68 -15.54 3.58
N LEU A 48 -0.30 -14.39 4.12
CA LEU A 48 -0.21 -13.14 3.37
C LEU A 48 1.06 -13.02 2.53
N ALA A 49 2.08 -13.86 2.73
CA ALA A 49 3.39 -13.70 2.10
C ALA A 49 3.35 -13.58 0.56
N PRO A 50 2.56 -14.38 -0.19
CA PRO A 50 2.46 -14.21 -1.64
C PRO A 50 1.84 -12.87 -2.06
N TRP A 51 0.89 -12.38 -1.27
CA TRP A 51 0.26 -11.09 -1.48
C TRP A 51 1.21 -9.94 -1.14
N LEU A 52 1.93 -10.02 0.00
CA LEU A 52 2.92 -9.01 0.42
C LEU A 52 4.01 -8.85 -0.65
N ALA A 53 4.57 -9.94 -1.16
CA ALA A 53 5.57 -9.90 -2.24
C ALA A 53 5.03 -9.27 -3.54
N SER A 54 3.72 -9.35 -3.78
CA SER A 54 3.10 -8.69 -4.94
C SER A 54 2.82 -7.21 -4.67
N ALA A 55 2.44 -6.86 -3.43
CA ALA A 55 2.23 -5.48 -3.00
C ALA A 55 3.54 -4.67 -2.99
N GLU A 56 4.64 -5.26 -2.52
CA GLU A 56 5.98 -4.65 -2.55
C GLU A 56 6.43 -4.34 -3.99
N ARG A 57 6.26 -5.30 -4.91
CA ARG A 57 6.54 -5.08 -6.34
C ARG A 57 5.68 -3.96 -6.93
N ARG A 58 4.41 -3.86 -6.51
CA ARG A 58 3.54 -2.77 -6.96
C ARG A 58 4.06 -1.40 -6.48
N VAL A 59 4.47 -1.30 -5.22
CA VAL A 59 5.06 -0.06 -4.68
C VAL A 59 6.32 0.34 -5.45
N GLU A 60 7.17 -0.63 -5.79
CA GLU A 60 8.36 -0.38 -6.61
C GLU A 60 7.99 0.16 -8.01
N VAL A 61 7.01 -0.45 -8.68
CA VAL A 61 6.50 0.02 -9.98
C VAL A 61 5.95 1.44 -9.87
N ASP A 62 5.11 1.73 -8.87
CA ASP A 62 4.52 3.05 -8.67
C ASP A 62 5.57 4.14 -8.44
N ARG A 63 6.66 3.80 -7.72
CA ARG A 63 7.82 4.67 -7.54
C ARG A 63 8.52 4.96 -8.88
N HIS A 64 8.74 3.94 -9.70
CA HIS A 64 9.35 4.11 -11.02
C HIS A 64 8.49 4.95 -11.97
N VAL A 65 7.19 4.70 -11.99
CA VAL A 65 6.24 5.49 -12.80
C VAL A 65 6.25 6.96 -12.38
N THR A 66 6.30 7.23 -11.07
CA THR A 66 6.37 8.59 -10.53
C THR A 66 7.67 9.29 -10.95
N ALA A 67 8.81 8.60 -10.89
CA ALA A 67 10.10 9.14 -11.33
C ALA A 67 10.08 9.49 -12.83
N ILE A 68 9.63 8.56 -13.68
CA ILE A 68 9.52 8.78 -15.13
C ILE A 68 8.61 9.98 -15.44
N ARG A 69 7.49 10.09 -14.72
CA ARG A 69 6.57 11.23 -14.88
C ARG A 69 7.24 12.55 -14.51
N ALA A 70 7.99 12.59 -13.41
CA ALA A 70 8.72 13.78 -12.99
C ALA A 70 9.77 14.19 -14.03
N ASP A 71 10.54 13.23 -14.56
CA ASP A 71 11.54 13.47 -15.59
C ASP A 71 10.91 14.01 -16.88
N ALA A 72 9.79 13.42 -17.32
CA ALA A 72 9.06 13.88 -18.49
C ALA A 72 8.54 15.32 -18.33
N LEU A 73 7.97 15.65 -17.16
CA LEU A 73 7.51 17.01 -16.85
C LEU A 73 8.67 18.02 -16.82
N ALA A 74 9.82 17.64 -16.25
CA ALA A 74 11.01 18.48 -16.25
C ALA A 74 11.53 18.74 -17.68
N GLY A 75 11.53 17.70 -18.53
CA GLY A 75 11.89 17.82 -19.95
C GLY A 75 10.96 18.77 -20.71
N LEU A 76 9.64 18.63 -20.54
CA LEU A 76 8.65 19.52 -21.17
C LEU A 76 8.80 20.98 -20.70
N ALA A 77 9.01 21.20 -19.40
CA ALA A 77 9.25 22.53 -18.86
C ALA A 77 10.51 23.17 -19.46
N GLN A 78 11.58 22.39 -19.67
CA GLN A 78 12.80 22.88 -20.30
C GLN A 78 12.59 23.29 -21.76
N VAL A 79 11.87 22.47 -22.54
CA VAL A 79 11.54 22.80 -23.94
C VAL A 79 10.70 24.08 -24.02
N SER A 80 9.69 24.23 -23.14
CA SER A 80 8.82 25.40 -23.13
C SER A 80 9.58 26.71 -22.86
N ARG A 81 10.61 26.67 -22.02
CA ARG A 81 11.45 27.86 -21.71
C ARG A 81 12.45 28.19 -22.81
N ALA A 82 12.81 27.23 -23.65
CA ALA A 82 13.73 27.41 -24.77
C ALA A 82 13.03 27.86 -26.06
N ALA A 83 11.69 27.86 -26.09
CA ALA A 83 10.91 28.40 -27.20
C ALA A 83 10.98 29.94 -27.18
N PRO A 84 11.34 30.58 -28.32
CA PRO A 84 11.50 32.03 -28.43
C PRO A 84 10.17 32.80 -28.43
#